data_AF-A0A174X3N7-F1
#
_entry.id   AF-A0A174X3N7-F1
#
_cell.length_a   1.000
_cell.length_b   1.000
_cell.length_c   1.000
_cell.angle_alpha   90.00
_cell.angle_beta   90.00
_cell.angle_gamma   90.00
#
_symmetry.space_group_name_H-M   'P 1'
#
loop_
_entity.id
_entity.type
_entity.pdbx_description
1 polymer ?
#
loop_
_entity_poly.entity_id
_entity_poly.type
_entity_poly.pdbx_seq_one_letter_code
_entity_poly.pdbx_strand_id
1 'polypeptide(L)'
;MNLDIKEKDGFLIMEDFPENCIFNKVKTGCGATTIALTNNKNYIIAVPTTDLVINKCYPSKDKDDKDLVWKKSEIVSGVSPLNANLFGLYGRFTVSTKTKLKKFLNKEGVKKIICTYDKVEALISLINPQEFKLLTDEYHDLFKQYLFRHKAVNGVLDHYNKFKSYCFLSATPIPDFVKPQIFKDMTEYVANWKSIDKITIYPYKSGKAYETAANIIKQYQDIGYFVLDDVKSEEAYFFVNSVREIKKILDKTTLTNDDCRVICADNEKNSTKLEGFEISNSASKSKRFTFVTCKAFEGVDFHSETALCFIVSNGYNKHTLISVDMDIPQIAGRIRTKTNPFKNKIVHIFNPKKVNYYVPLAVKKQELDKELAAAKERVQKLNEQTLGEDAQKQQDAELKKLGADTYIVKRGDKYEVNDMIAKLKLYIYWTIHIIYRSAEALQEAYETFGSSVAKGYEWNIAGEDIMKNILNPKQFRDCLKRFCDLKNKGAMLSDSEKQELETISTKYPKLVEGYSKLGVKTLKRLRTIKAITAALEELEEG
;
A
#
# COMPACT_ATOMS: atom_id res chain seq x y z
N MET A 1 -14.68 -19.60 10.57
CA MET A 1 -14.31 -20.49 11.69
C MET A 1 -12.99 -20.00 12.26
N ASN A 2 -12.88 -19.82 13.58
CA ASN A 2 -11.59 -19.46 14.17
C ASN A 2 -10.69 -20.70 14.18
N LEU A 3 -9.45 -20.55 13.73
CA LEU A 3 -8.42 -21.58 13.77
C LEU A 3 -7.39 -21.19 14.83
N ASP A 4 -7.19 -22.06 15.81
CA ASP A 4 -6.11 -21.88 16.77
C ASP A 4 -4.76 -22.06 16.07
N ILE A 5 -3.90 -21.07 16.23
CA ILE A 5 -2.59 -21.01 15.58
C ILE A 5 -1.46 -21.10 16.61
N LYS A 6 -0.29 -21.55 16.15
CA LYS A 6 0.96 -21.32 16.87
C LYS A 6 1.58 -20.02 16.36
N GLU A 7 2.07 -19.19 17.27
CA GLU A 7 2.77 -17.95 16.95
C GLU A 7 4.09 -17.86 17.70
N LYS A 8 5.10 -17.25 17.07
CA LYS A 8 6.37 -16.90 17.71
C LYS A 8 6.86 -15.57 17.15
N ASP A 9 7.18 -14.62 18.02
CA ASP A 9 7.77 -13.32 17.66
C ASP A 9 6.96 -12.50 16.62
N GLY A 10 5.63 -12.71 16.58
CA GLY A 10 4.72 -12.08 15.62
C GLY A 10 4.55 -12.86 14.30
N PHE A 11 5.14 -14.05 14.18
CA PHE A 11 5.07 -14.90 13.00
C PHE A 11 4.14 -16.10 13.23
N LEU A 12 3.40 -16.43 12.17
CA LEU A 12 2.53 -17.58 12.10
C LEU A 12 3.36 -18.86 11.89
N ILE A 13 3.12 -19.88 12.72
CA ILE A 13 3.78 -21.18 12.62
C ILE A 13 2.74 -22.24 12.30
N MET A 14 2.83 -22.81 11.11
CA MET A 14 2.00 -23.93 10.64
C MET A 14 2.83 -24.85 9.75
N GLU A 15 2.48 -26.14 9.71
CA GLU A 15 3.09 -27.09 8.78
C GLU A 15 2.64 -26.83 7.33
N ASP A 16 1.34 -26.57 7.16
CA ASP A 16 0.73 -26.25 5.88
C ASP A 16 -0.60 -25.51 6.08
N PHE A 17 -1.15 -24.93 5.02
CA PHE A 17 -2.46 -24.28 5.03
C PHE A 17 -3.61 -25.28 4.95
N PRO A 18 -4.80 -24.97 5.54
CA PRO A 18 -6.01 -25.73 5.30
C PRO A 18 -6.35 -25.75 3.80
N GLU A 19 -6.92 -26.87 3.35
CA GLU A 19 -7.21 -27.09 1.94
C GLU A 19 -8.59 -26.54 1.55
N ASN A 20 -8.69 -26.06 0.31
CA ASN A 20 -9.91 -25.60 -0.35
C ASN A 20 -10.67 -24.52 0.44
N CYS A 21 -9.92 -23.52 0.90
CA CYS A 21 -10.43 -22.53 1.84
C CYS A 21 -10.03 -21.09 1.50
N ILE A 22 -10.67 -20.16 2.20
CA ILE A 22 -10.14 -18.81 2.44
C ILE A 22 -9.47 -18.84 3.80
N PHE A 23 -8.22 -18.38 3.86
CA PHE A 23 -7.47 -18.24 5.11
C PHE A 23 -7.24 -16.75 5.39
N ASN A 24 -8.00 -16.23 6.35
CA ASN A 24 -7.79 -14.91 6.91
C ASN A 24 -6.65 -14.96 7.94
N LYS A 25 -5.46 -14.51 7.53
CA LYS A 25 -4.28 -14.44 8.40
C LYS A 25 -4.37 -13.35 9.45
N VAL A 26 -5.35 -12.44 9.36
CA VAL A 26 -5.62 -11.27 10.23
C VAL A 26 -4.48 -10.25 10.26
N LYS A 27 -3.25 -10.67 10.59
CA LYS A 27 -2.08 -9.81 10.67
C LYS A 27 -1.31 -9.77 9.36
N THR A 28 -0.98 -8.56 8.94
CA THR A 28 -0.06 -8.33 7.83
C THR A 28 1.36 -8.65 8.26
N GLY A 29 2.13 -9.19 7.32
CA GLY A 29 3.52 -9.47 7.56
C GLY A 29 3.83 -10.61 8.54
N CYS A 30 2.84 -11.40 8.96
CA CYS A 30 3.02 -12.54 9.85
C CYS A 30 3.82 -13.73 9.27
N GLY A 31 4.43 -13.59 8.09
CA GLY A 31 5.20 -14.65 7.44
C GLY A 31 4.34 -15.76 6.82
N ALA A 32 3.04 -15.55 6.61
CA ALA A 32 2.15 -16.58 6.07
C ALA A 32 2.66 -17.16 4.73
N THR A 33 3.06 -16.32 3.77
CA THR A 33 3.61 -16.79 2.48
C THR A 33 4.85 -17.69 2.67
N THR A 34 5.63 -17.45 3.73
CA THR A 34 6.82 -18.25 4.06
C THR A 34 6.46 -19.71 4.33
N ILE A 35 5.29 -19.99 4.93
CA ILE A 35 4.81 -21.36 5.19
C ILE A 35 4.76 -22.16 3.87
N ALA A 36 4.14 -21.60 2.83
CA ALA A 36 4.09 -22.25 1.52
C ALA A 36 5.44 -22.27 0.80
N LEU A 37 6.34 -21.34 1.09
CA LEU A 37 7.70 -21.31 0.50
C LEU A 37 8.65 -22.34 1.13
N THR A 38 8.49 -22.68 2.40
CA THR A 38 9.43 -23.51 3.16
C THR A 38 8.94 -24.92 3.47
N ASN A 39 7.63 -25.19 3.39
CA ASN A 39 7.12 -26.54 3.64
C ASN A 39 7.53 -27.57 2.58
N ASN A 40 7.25 -28.85 2.85
CA ASN A 40 7.65 -29.98 2.00
C ASN A 40 6.70 -30.29 0.82
N LYS A 41 5.78 -29.39 0.47
CA LYS A 41 4.80 -29.59 -0.61
C LYS A 41 5.14 -28.79 -1.86
N ASN A 42 4.75 -29.26 -3.03
CA ASN A 42 4.85 -28.44 -4.25
C ASN A 42 3.77 -27.36 -4.23
N TYR A 43 4.15 -26.13 -4.56
CA TYR A 43 3.24 -24.98 -4.53
C TYR A 43 3.37 -24.11 -5.77
N ILE A 44 2.22 -23.70 -6.32
CA ILE A 44 2.10 -22.47 -7.09
C ILE A 44 1.62 -21.38 -6.12
N ILE A 45 2.37 -20.29 -6.01
CA ILE A 45 2.05 -19.14 -5.17
C ILE A 45 1.74 -17.97 -6.11
N ALA A 46 0.44 -17.74 -6.33
CA ALA A 46 -0.05 -16.67 -7.17
C ALA A 46 -0.17 -15.39 -6.34
N VAL A 47 0.43 -14.29 -6.83
CA VAL A 47 0.54 -13.02 -6.11
C VAL A 47 0.11 -11.85 -7.00
N PRO A 48 -0.34 -10.71 -6.43
CA PRO A 48 -0.88 -9.63 -7.23
C PRO A 48 0.18 -8.89 -8.05
N THR A 49 1.39 -8.70 -7.50
CA THR A 49 2.38 -7.78 -8.08
C THR A 49 3.73 -8.43 -8.33
N THR A 50 4.44 -7.90 -9.33
CA THR A 50 5.82 -8.27 -9.62
C THR A 50 6.75 -8.02 -8.44
N ASP A 51 6.55 -6.94 -7.68
CA ASP A 51 7.39 -6.62 -6.53
C ASP A 51 7.27 -7.66 -5.41
N LEU A 52 6.11 -8.28 -5.23
CA LEU A 52 5.96 -9.37 -4.26
C LEU A 52 6.79 -10.60 -4.70
N VAL A 53 6.78 -10.93 -6.00
CA VAL A 53 7.65 -11.99 -6.54
C VAL A 53 9.13 -11.64 -6.32
N ILE A 54 9.53 -10.42 -6.66
CA ILE A 54 10.92 -9.95 -6.52
C ILE A 54 11.34 -10.00 -5.05
N ASN A 55 10.53 -9.51 -4.12
CA ASN A 55 10.85 -9.49 -2.69
C ASN A 55 11.11 -10.90 -2.13
N LYS A 56 10.41 -11.93 -2.62
CA LYS A 56 10.63 -13.33 -2.18
C LYS A 56 11.77 -14.03 -2.90
N CYS A 57 12.05 -13.68 -4.16
CA CYS A 57 13.14 -14.29 -4.92
C CYS A 57 14.50 -13.60 -4.70
N TYR A 58 14.49 -12.30 -4.39
CA TYR A 58 15.63 -11.39 -4.27
C TYR A 58 15.46 -10.53 -2.99
N PRO A 59 15.50 -11.15 -1.79
CA PRO A 59 15.31 -10.43 -0.54
C PRO A 59 16.45 -9.42 -0.30
N SER A 60 16.15 -8.32 0.40
CA SER A 60 17.14 -7.29 0.78
C SER A 60 18.06 -7.74 1.91
N LYS A 61 17.82 -8.91 2.50
CA LYS A 61 18.63 -9.49 3.55
C LYS A 61 18.86 -10.98 3.29
N ASP A 62 20.05 -11.47 3.65
CA ASP A 62 20.33 -12.90 3.64
C ASP A 62 19.81 -13.60 4.91
N LYS A 63 20.08 -14.90 5.03
CA LYS A 63 19.69 -15.72 6.18
C LYS A 63 20.38 -15.31 7.51
N ASP A 64 21.48 -14.57 7.42
CA ASP A 64 22.31 -14.10 8.53
C ASP A 64 22.04 -12.61 8.82
N ASP A 65 20.91 -12.07 8.33
CA ASP A 65 20.43 -10.68 8.46
C ASP A 65 21.36 -9.61 7.84
N LYS A 66 22.28 -10.02 6.96
CA LYS A 66 23.17 -9.09 6.23
C LYS A 66 22.45 -8.49 5.04
N ASP A 67 22.68 -7.19 4.82
CA ASP A 67 22.08 -6.46 3.71
C ASP A 67 22.57 -6.96 2.34
N LEU A 68 21.62 -7.17 1.43
CA LEU A 68 21.83 -7.54 0.04
C LEU A 68 21.30 -6.43 -0.87
N VAL A 69 22.07 -6.09 -1.90
CA VAL A 69 21.68 -5.14 -2.94
C VAL A 69 21.72 -5.82 -4.29
N TRP A 70 20.58 -5.87 -4.96
CA TRP A 70 20.43 -6.51 -6.27
C TRP A 70 20.45 -5.47 -7.38
N LYS A 71 21.26 -5.68 -8.42
CA LYS A 71 21.24 -4.83 -9.61
C LYS A 71 19.99 -5.10 -10.43
N LYS A 72 19.43 -4.08 -11.08
CA LYS A 72 18.23 -4.22 -11.93
C LYS A 72 18.40 -5.31 -13.01
N SER A 73 19.61 -5.50 -13.54
CA SER A 73 19.94 -6.54 -14.52
C SER A 73 19.95 -7.97 -13.96
N GLU A 74 20.09 -8.15 -12.65
CA GLU A 74 20.10 -9.46 -11.97
C GLU A 74 18.68 -9.92 -11.61
N ILE A 75 17.75 -8.97 -11.47
CA ILE A 75 16.36 -9.22 -11.09
C ILE A 75 15.57 -9.69 -12.32
N VAL A 76 15.64 -10.98 -12.61
CA VAL A 76 15.01 -11.60 -13.78
C VAL A 76 14.13 -12.80 -13.42
N SER A 77 13.11 -13.05 -14.23
CA SER A 77 12.27 -14.25 -14.09
C SER A 77 13.11 -15.52 -14.26
N GLY A 78 13.03 -16.44 -13.29
CA GLY A 78 13.92 -17.60 -13.19
C GLY A 78 14.02 -18.21 -11.79
N VAL A 79 15.00 -19.09 -11.61
CA VAL A 79 15.31 -19.69 -10.30
C VAL A 79 15.90 -18.61 -9.38
N SER A 80 15.41 -18.54 -8.14
CA SER A 80 15.95 -17.61 -7.15
C SER A 80 17.43 -17.89 -6.89
N PRO A 81 18.28 -16.85 -6.83
CA PRO A 81 19.71 -17.00 -6.55
C PRO A 81 19.99 -17.57 -5.15
N LEU A 82 19.07 -17.42 -4.21
CA LEU A 82 19.22 -17.88 -2.82
C LEU A 82 18.43 -19.15 -2.51
N ASN A 83 17.55 -19.58 -3.42
CA ASN A 83 16.73 -20.77 -3.21
C ASN A 83 16.53 -21.53 -4.52
N ALA A 84 17.31 -22.61 -4.70
CA ALA A 84 17.22 -23.52 -5.84
C ALA A 84 15.85 -24.22 -5.95
N ASN A 85 15.04 -24.17 -4.89
CA ASN A 85 13.67 -24.69 -4.84
C ASN A 85 12.57 -23.68 -5.18
N LEU A 86 12.93 -22.44 -5.48
CA LEU A 86 12.00 -21.37 -5.82
C LEU A 86 12.24 -20.85 -7.24
N PHE A 87 11.18 -20.82 -8.04
CA PHE A 87 11.15 -20.19 -9.35
C PHE A 87 10.22 -18.98 -9.33
N GLY A 88 10.76 -17.79 -9.59
CA GLY A 88 10.00 -16.55 -9.74
C GLY A 88 9.56 -16.34 -11.18
N LEU A 89 8.25 -16.26 -11.43
CA LEU A 89 7.67 -16.06 -12.76
C LEU A 89 6.84 -14.78 -12.83
N TYR A 90 7.39 -13.76 -13.49
CA TYR A 90 6.75 -12.46 -13.69
C TYR A 90 7.16 -11.84 -15.03
N GLY A 91 6.51 -10.74 -15.42
CA GLY A 91 6.81 -10.03 -16.67
C GLY A 91 6.41 -10.81 -17.92
N ARG A 92 7.19 -10.69 -19.01
CA ARG A 92 6.91 -11.42 -20.26
C ARG A 92 7.33 -12.89 -20.12
N PHE A 93 6.43 -13.81 -20.49
CA PHE A 93 6.72 -15.24 -20.45
C PHE A 93 7.46 -15.71 -21.73
N THR A 94 8.73 -15.32 -21.82
CA THR A 94 9.58 -15.55 -23.01
C THR A 94 9.92 -17.03 -23.22
N VAL A 95 10.43 -17.36 -24.42
CA VAL A 95 10.95 -18.70 -24.73
C VAL A 95 12.05 -19.12 -23.76
N SER A 96 13.00 -18.21 -23.47
CA SER A 96 14.09 -18.45 -22.50
C SER A 96 13.53 -18.80 -21.12
N THR A 97 12.54 -18.04 -20.63
CA THR A 97 11.89 -18.31 -19.34
C THR A 97 11.17 -19.66 -19.34
N LYS A 98 10.48 -20.04 -20.42
CA LYS A 98 9.84 -21.36 -20.55
C LYS A 98 10.87 -22.49 -20.49
N THR A 99 12.02 -22.35 -21.15
CA THR A 99 13.10 -23.34 -21.10
C THR A 99 13.68 -23.48 -19.70
N LYS A 100 13.93 -22.37 -19.00
CA LYS A 100 14.37 -22.39 -17.58
C LYS A 100 13.33 -23.08 -16.69
N LEU A 101 12.04 -22.79 -16.90
CA LEU A 101 10.96 -23.42 -16.14
C LEU A 101 10.90 -24.93 -16.37
N LYS A 102 10.97 -25.40 -17.63
CA LYS A 102 11.02 -26.84 -17.94
C LYS A 102 12.20 -27.52 -17.25
N LYS A 103 13.40 -26.92 -17.28
CA LYS A 103 14.57 -27.44 -16.56
C LYS A 103 14.32 -27.51 -15.05
N PHE A 104 13.71 -26.48 -14.47
CA PHE A 104 13.35 -26.44 -13.05
C PHE A 104 12.29 -27.49 -12.68
N LEU A 105 11.32 -27.75 -13.55
CA LEU A 105 10.27 -28.75 -13.32
C LEU A 105 10.82 -30.19 -13.39
N ASN A 106 11.88 -30.43 -14.16
CA ASN A 106 12.49 -31.77 -14.28
C ASN A 106 13.39 -32.16 -13.10
N LYS A 107 13.67 -31.25 -12.16
CA LYS A 107 14.52 -31.58 -11.00
C LYS A 107 13.78 -32.47 -10.00
N GLU A 108 14.54 -33.25 -9.25
CA GLU A 108 14.01 -33.99 -8.11
C GLU A 108 13.70 -33.09 -6.91
N GLY A 109 12.83 -33.56 -6.03
CA GLY A 109 12.44 -32.84 -4.82
C GLY A 109 11.38 -31.77 -5.03
N VAL A 110 11.27 -30.89 -4.01
CA VAL A 110 10.19 -29.92 -3.86
C VAL A 110 10.33 -28.75 -4.85
N LYS A 111 9.20 -28.39 -5.46
CA LYS A 111 9.10 -27.35 -6.49
C LYS A 111 8.16 -26.25 -6.01
N LYS A 112 8.68 -25.04 -5.87
CA LYS A 112 7.89 -23.83 -5.57
C LYS A 112 7.96 -22.90 -6.76
N ILE A 113 6.81 -22.47 -7.27
CA ILE A 113 6.73 -21.44 -8.32
C ILE A 113 5.91 -20.29 -7.73
N ILE A 114 6.54 -19.13 -7.58
CA ILE A 114 5.83 -17.90 -7.22
C ILE A 114 5.63 -17.06 -8.48
N CYS A 115 4.40 -16.61 -8.74
CA CYS A 115 4.08 -15.94 -10.00
C CYS A 115 3.02 -14.86 -9.86
N THR A 116 3.01 -13.89 -10.78
CA THR A 116 1.91 -12.92 -10.84
C THR A 116 0.61 -13.61 -11.31
N TYR A 117 -0.56 -13.14 -10.87
CA TYR A 117 -1.87 -13.73 -11.21
C TYR A 117 -2.05 -14.07 -12.70
N ASP A 118 -1.59 -13.20 -13.60
CA ASP A 118 -1.67 -13.38 -15.06
C ASP A 118 -0.85 -14.54 -15.62
N LYS A 119 -0.09 -15.25 -14.77
CA LYS A 119 0.74 -16.40 -15.15
C LYS A 119 0.09 -17.74 -14.80
N VAL A 120 -0.94 -17.76 -13.96
CA VAL A 120 -1.59 -19.00 -13.53
C VAL A 120 -2.14 -19.77 -14.73
N GLU A 121 -2.94 -19.13 -15.58
CA GLU A 121 -3.49 -19.75 -16.79
C GLU A 121 -2.40 -20.32 -17.71
N ALA A 122 -1.32 -19.57 -17.95
CA ALA A 122 -0.22 -20.03 -18.78
C ALA A 122 0.51 -21.25 -18.19
N LEU A 123 0.63 -21.32 -16.85
CA LEU A 123 1.25 -22.45 -16.16
C LEU A 123 0.46 -23.74 -16.31
N ILE A 124 -0.88 -23.69 -16.40
CA ILE A 124 -1.73 -24.87 -16.55
C ILE A 124 -1.34 -25.71 -17.77
N SER A 125 -0.86 -25.08 -18.83
CA SER A 125 -0.38 -25.76 -20.05
C SER A 125 1.01 -26.39 -19.93
N LEU A 126 1.74 -26.13 -18.84
CA LEU A 126 3.16 -26.46 -18.68
C LEU A 126 3.46 -27.36 -17.47
N ILE A 127 2.48 -27.57 -16.59
CA ILE A 127 2.60 -28.40 -15.38
C ILE A 127 1.44 -29.37 -15.33
N ASN A 128 1.58 -30.43 -14.53
CA ASN A 128 0.44 -31.20 -14.04
C ASN A 128 -0.12 -30.49 -12.78
N PRO A 129 -1.28 -29.81 -12.83
CA PRO A 129 -1.76 -29.01 -11.71
C PRO A 129 -2.06 -29.85 -10.46
N GLN A 130 -2.36 -31.15 -10.61
CA GLN A 130 -2.62 -32.07 -9.49
C GLN A 130 -1.37 -32.42 -8.68
N GLU A 131 -0.17 -32.08 -9.16
CA GLU A 131 1.07 -32.20 -8.38
C GLU A 131 1.31 -31.01 -7.46
N PHE A 132 0.57 -29.91 -7.63
CA PHE A 132 0.79 -28.65 -6.92
C PHE A 132 -0.43 -28.24 -6.10
N LYS A 133 -0.18 -27.65 -4.94
CA LYS A 133 -1.16 -26.83 -4.23
C LYS A 133 -1.12 -25.40 -4.76
N LEU A 134 -2.26 -24.71 -4.80
CA LEU A 134 -2.33 -23.29 -5.15
C LEU A 134 -2.49 -22.44 -3.88
N LEU A 135 -1.57 -21.53 -3.63
CA LEU A 135 -1.76 -20.42 -2.70
C LEU A 135 -2.00 -19.15 -3.51
N THR A 136 -3.17 -18.54 -3.37
CA THR A 136 -3.42 -17.19 -3.90
C THR A 136 -3.21 -16.20 -2.75
N ASP A 137 -2.05 -15.58 -2.70
CA ASP A 137 -1.70 -14.60 -1.64
C ASP A 137 -2.25 -13.22 -1.96
N GLU A 138 -2.62 -12.48 -0.92
CA GLU A 138 -3.37 -11.22 -1.00
C GLU A 138 -4.62 -11.35 -1.90
N TYR A 139 -5.43 -12.40 -1.69
CA TYR A 139 -6.52 -12.75 -2.60
C TYR A 139 -7.58 -11.64 -2.79
N HIS A 140 -7.72 -10.74 -1.82
CA HIS A 140 -8.61 -9.59 -1.91
C HIS A 140 -8.25 -8.64 -3.07
N ASP A 141 -7.01 -8.70 -3.59
CA ASP A 141 -6.62 -8.02 -4.82
C ASP A 141 -7.29 -8.60 -6.07
N LEU A 142 -7.71 -9.87 -6.08
CA LEU A 142 -8.55 -10.41 -7.16
C LEU A 142 -9.83 -9.58 -7.30
N PHE A 143 -10.37 -9.12 -6.18
CA PHE A 143 -11.53 -8.24 -6.15
C PHE A 143 -11.15 -6.80 -6.51
N LYS A 144 -10.21 -6.16 -5.80
CA LYS A 144 -9.86 -4.74 -6.02
C LYS A 144 -9.37 -4.45 -7.43
N GLN A 145 -8.70 -5.41 -8.06
CA GLN A 145 -8.07 -5.21 -9.37
C GLN A 145 -8.97 -5.61 -10.55
N TYR A 146 -10.19 -6.10 -10.30
CA TYR A 146 -11.02 -6.71 -11.34
C TYR A 146 -11.28 -5.78 -12.53
N LEU A 147 -11.69 -4.53 -12.30
CA LEU A 147 -12.04 -3.58 -13.38
C LEU A 147 -10.90 -3.35 -14.38
N PHE A 148 -9.64 -3.48 -13.97
CA PHE A 148 -8.48 -3.20 -14.84
C PHE A 148 -7.57 -4.41 -15.09
N ARG A 149 -7.77 -5.53 -14.38
CA ARG A 149 -7.01 -6.79 -14.55
C ARG A 149 -7.90 -8.03 -14.62
N HIS A 150 -9.16 -7.90 -15.03
CA HIS A 150 -10.11 -9.03 -15.14
C HIS A 150 -9.54 -10.26 -15.85
N LYS A 151 -8.72 -10.11 -16.91
CA LYS A 151 -8.06 -11.26 -17.57
C LYS A 151 -7.15 -12.05 -16.64
N ALA A 152 -6.32 -11.35 -15.86
CA ALA A 152 -5.42 -11.98 -14.90
C ALA A 152 -6.20 -12.64 -13.76
N VAL A 153 -7.25 -11.96 -13.28
CA VAL A 153 -8.11 -12.47 -12.21
C VAL A 153 -8.87 -13.71 -12.67
N ASN A 154 -9.52 -13.67 -13.83
CA ASN A 154 -10.22 -14.82 -14.41
C ASN A 154 -9.25 -15.98 -14.68
N GLY A 155 -8.02 -15.70 -15.12
CA GLY A 155 -6.98 -16.72 -15.25
C GLY A 155 -6.73 -17.51 -13.96
N VAL A 156 -6.86 -16.91 -12.78
CA VAL A 156 -6.83 -17.61 -11.49
C VAL A 156 -8.17 -18.30 -11.21
N LEU A 157 -9.28 -17.55 -11.31
CA LEU A 157 -10.63 -18.02 -10.93
C LEU A 157 -11.19 -19.12 -11.83
N ASP A 158 -10.70 -19.27 -13.05
CA ASP A 158 -11.09 -20.33 -14.00
C ASP A 158 -10.28 -21.62 -13.79
N HIS A 159 -9.20 -21.56 -12.99
CA HIS A 159 -8.21 -22.63 -12.90
C HIS A 159 -7.89 -23.09 -11.48
N TYR A 160 -8.29 -22.35 -10.44
CA TYR A 160 -7.92 -22.67 -9.05
C TYR A 160 -8.33 -24.09 -8.61
N ASN A 161 -9.47 -24.58 -9.11
CA ASN A 161 -10.01 -25.91 -8.80
C ASN A 161 -9.32 -27.05 -9.57
N LYS A 162 -8.41 -26.75 -10.51
CA LYS A 162 -7.63 -27.77 -11.23
C LYS A 162 -6.42 -28.25 -10.44
N PHE A 163 -6.00 -27.52 -9.41
CA PHE A 163 -4.88 -27.86 -8.55
C PHE A 163 -5.25 -28.94 -7.52
N LYS A 164 -4.25 -29.56 -6.90
CA LYS A 164 -4.45 -30.57 -5.84
C LYS A 164 -5.35 -30.06 -4.71
N SER A 165 -5.10 -28.83 -4.31
CA SER A 165 -5.91 -28.06 -3.36
C SER A 165 -5.62 -26.57 -3.54
N TYR A 166 -6.48 -25.70 -3.02
CA TYR A 166 -6.27 -24.26 -3.06
C TYR A 166 -6.44 -23.59 -1.69
N CYS A 167 -5.77 -22.45 -1.49
CA CYS A 167 -5.96 -21.57 -0.34
C CYS A 167 -5.92 -20.12 -0.83
N PHE A 168 -6.98 -19.36 -0.54
CA PHE A 168 -7.04 -17.92 -0.76
C PHE A 168 -6.63 -17.20 0.52
N LEU A 169 -5.43 -16.62 0.53
CA LEU A 169 -4.79 -16.05 1.71
C LEU A 169 -4.92 -14.52 1.71
N SER A 170 -5.36 -13.93 2.82
CA SER A 170 -5.34 -12.46 3.00
C SER A 170 -5.34 -12.09 4.48
N ALA A 171 -4.73 -10.95 4.84
CA ALA A 171 -4.90 -10.37 6.18
C ALA A 171 -6.18 -9.52 6.26
N THR A 172 -6.66 -9.09 5.09
CA THR A 172 -7.79 -8.19 4.88
C THR A 172 -8.71 -8.86 3.85
N PRO A 173 -9.49 -9.88 4.23
CA PRO A 173 -10.39 -10.57 3.30
C PRO A 173 -11.46 -9.62 2.76
N ILE A 174 -12.13 -10.03 1.68
CA ILE A 174 -13.23 -9.26 1.09
C ILE A 174 -14.41 -9.17 2.08
N PRO A 175 -14.91 -7.97 2.45
CA PRO A 175 -16.02 -7.81 3.37
C PRO A 175 -17.27 -8.56 2.91
N ASP A 176 -17.99 -9.14 3.87
CA ASP A 176 -19.14 -10.00 3.59
C ASP A 176 -20.22 -9.31 2.76
N PHE A 177 -20.47 -8.01 2.98
CA PHE A 177 -21.50 -7.25 2.25
C PHE A 177 -21.21 -7.13 0.74
N VAL A 178 -19.95 -7.31 0.33
CA VAL A 178 -19.48 -7.27 -1.07
C VAL A 178 -18.74 -8.55 -1.49
N LYS A 179 -18.78 -9.63 -0.70
CA LYS A 179 -18.13 -10.90 -1.06
C LYS A 179 -18.81 -11.50 -2.31
N PRO A 180 -18.09 -11.67 -3.43
CA PRO A 180 -18.64 -12.27 -4.65
C PRO A 180 -19.09 -13.72 -4.45
N GLN A 181 -20.08 -14.18 -5.22
CA GLN A 181 -20.67 -15.50 -5.06
C GLN A 181 -19.65 -16.64 -5.16
N ILE A 182 -18.64 -16.52 -6.04
CA ILE A 182 -17.58 -17.53 -6.20
C ILE A 182 -16.82 -17.83 -4.90
N PHE A 183 -16.76 -16.89 -3.96
CA PHE A 183 -16.08 -17.05 -2.68
C PHE A 183 -17.03 -17.36 -1.51
N LYS A 184 -18.34 -17.21 -1.71
CA LYS A 184 -19.31 -17.19 -0.62
C LYS A 184 -19.49 -18.57 0.03
N ASP A 185 -19.39 -19.62 -0.76
CA ASP A 185 -19.58 -21.00 -0.31
C ASP A 185 -18.25 -21.66 0.13
N MET A 186 -17.13 -20.93 0.07
CA MET A 186 -15.84 -21.41 0.55
C MET A 186 -15.76 -21.33 2.07
N THR A 187 -15.15 -22.34 2.69
CA THR A 187 -14.88 -22.30 4.13
C THR A 187 -13.84 -21.22 4.43
N GLU A 188 -14.16 -20.31 5.36
CA GLU A 188 -13.23 -19.28 5.82
C GLU A 188 -12.66 -19.65 7.20
N TYR A 189 -11.34 -19.78 7.28
CA TYR A 189 -10.58 -19.91 8.52
C TYR A 189 -9.98 -18.57 8.91
N VAL A 190 -10.13 -18.17 10.17
CA VAL A 190 -9.59 -16.93 10.73
C VAL A 190 -8.54 -17.29 11.77
N ALA A 191 -7.31 -16.83 11.56
CA ALA A 191 -6.21 -17.04 12.49
C ALA A 191 -6.50 -16.39 13.86
N ASN A 192 -6.56 -17.20 14.92
CA ASN A 192 -6.83 -16.74 16.28
C ASN A 192 -5.53 -16.32 16.98
N TRP A 193 -5.13 -15.07 16.80
CA TRP A 193 -3.93 -14.49 17.42
C TRP A 193 -4.09 -14.29 18.92
N LYS A 194 -3.00 -14.52 19.67
CA LYS A 194 -2.92 -14.17 21.09
C LYS A 194 -2.37 -12.76 21.30
N SER A 195 -1.43 -12.36 20.43
CA SER A 195 -0.87 -11.01 20.42
C SER A 195 -1.78 -10.02 19.69
N ILE A 196 -1.86 -8.80 20.21
CA ILE A 196 -2.62 -7.69 19.59
C ILE A 196 -1.62 -6.59 19.21
N ASP A 197 -1.66 -6.14 17.96
CA ASP A 197 -0.88 -5.00 17.50
C ASP A 197 -1.71 -3.71 17.58
N LYS A 198 -1.18 -2.68 18.23
CA LYS A 198 -1.85 -1.37 18.33
C LYS A 198 -1.47 -0.49 17.15
N ILE A 199 -2.44 -0.16 16.29
CA ILE A 199 -2.28 0.79 15.19
C ILE A 199 -2.87 2.13 15.62
N THR A 200 -2.11 3.22 15.48
CA THR A 200 -2.60 4.58 15.73
C THR A 200 -2.69 5.37 14.43
N ILE A 201 -3.89 5.85 14.12
CA ILE A 201 -4.16 6.73 12.97
C ILE A 201 -4.23 8.18 13.45
N TYR A 202 -3.50 9.06 12.78
CA TYR A 202 -3.54 10.51 12.98
C TYR A 202 -4.25 11.12 11.77
N PRO A 203 -5.59 11.26 11.82
CA PRO A 203 -6.35 11.84 10.72
C PRO A 203 -6.07 13.34 10.61
N TYR A 204 -5.79 13.81 9.39
CA TYR A 204 -5.60 15.23 9.11
C TYR A 204 -6.41 15.65 7.88
N LYS A 205 -7.50 16.38 8.15
CA LYS A 205 -8.32 17.02 7.12
C LYS A 205 -7.57 18.21 6.52
N SER A 206 -7.11 18.05 5.30
CA SER A 206 -6.44 19.10 4.51
C SER A 206 -7.40 19.76 3.53
N GLY A 207 -7.13 21.02 3.17
CA GLY A 207 -7.75 21.67 2.01
C GLY A 207 -7.19 21.16 0.68
N LYS A 208 -5.92 20.74 0.66
CA LYS A 208 -5.20 20.23 -0.51
C LYS A 208 -4.15 19.20 -0.07
N ALA A 209 -4.49 17.92 -0.13
CA ALA A 209 -3.66 16.84 0.42
C ALA A 209 -2.22 16.83 -0.12
N TYR A 210 -2.02 17.04 -1.42
CA TYR A 210 -0.68 17.09 -2.03
C TYR A 210 0.17 18.28 -1.54
N GLU A 211 -0.44 19.44 -1.26
CA GLU A 211 0.29 20.61 -0.72
C GLU A 211 0.71 20.36 0.72
N THR A 212 -0.15 19.71 1.52
CA THR A 212 0.21 19.29 2.89
C THR A 212 1.38 18.32 2.89
N ALA A 213 1.36 17.31 2.02
CA ALA A 213 2.48 16.39 1.89
C ALA A 213 3.78 17.11 1.49
N ALA A 214 3.72 18.04 0.54
CA ALA A 214 4.87 18.87 0.17
C ALA A 214 5.38 19.75 1.33
N ASN A 215 4.48 20.32 2.14
CA ASN A 215 4.85 21.11 3.32
C ASN A 215 5.51 20.26 4.42
N ILE A 216 5.06 19.02 4.61
CA ILE A 216 5.71 18.07 5.51
C ILE A 216 7.13 17.79 5.02
N ILE A 217 7.31 17.53 3.71
CA ILE A 217 8.65 17.32 3.13
C ILE A 217 9.55 18.54 3.36
N LYS A 218 9.04 19.76 3.15
CA LYS A 218 9.78 20.99 3.45
C LYS A 218 10.19 21.08 4.92
N GLN A 219 9.35 20.66 5.85
CA GLN A 219 9.72 20.58 7.26
C GLN A 219 10.90 19.62 7.50
N TYR A 220 10.88 18.43 6.89
CA TYR A 220 12.04 17.53 6.93
C TYR A 220 13.29 18.22 6.33
N GLN A 221 13.15 18.90 5.18
CA GLN A 221 14.27 19.59 4.52
C GLN A 221 14.85 20.73 5.38
N ASP A 222 13.99 21.49 6.06
CA ASP A 222 14.39 22.65 6.88
C ASP A 222 15.17 22.23 8.14
N ILE A 223 14.69 21.25 8.91
CA ILE A 223 15.25 20.93 10.24
C ILE A 223 15.85 19.53 10.37
N GLY A 224 15.84 18.73 9.31
CA GLY A 224 16.40 17.37 9.31
C GLY A 224 15.43 16.27 9.75
N TYR A 225 14.29 16.61 10.35
CA TYR A 225 13.35 15.63 10.91
C TYR A 225 11.91 16.16 11.02
N PHE A 226 10.96 15.25 11.25
CA PHE A 226 9.59 15.54 11.66
C PHE A 226 9.36 15.02 13.08
N VAL A 227 8.57 15.74 13.89
CA VAL A 227 8.30 15.34 15.27
C VAL A 227 6.85 14.91 15.40
N LEU A 228 6.63 13.69 15.89
CA LEU A 228 5.32 13.15 16.23
C LEU A 228 5.40 12.48 17.61
N ASP A 229 4.53 12.88 18.54
CA ASP A 229 4.54 12.45 19.94
C ASP A 229 5.93 12.58 20.58
N ASP A 230 6.58 13.74 20.38
CA ASP A 230 7.92 14.07 20.88
C ASP A 230 9.07 13.17 20.37
N VAL A 231 8.80 12.28 19.41
CA VAL A 231 9.82 11.43 18.77
C VAL A 231 10.17 11.99 17.38
N LYS A 232 11.47 11.97 17.05
CA LYS A 232 11.99 12.43 15.75
C LYS A 232 11.94 11.31 14.71
N SER A 233 11.33 11.61 13.57
CA SER A 233 11.37 10.82 12.34
C SER A 233 12.32 11.50 11.35
N GLU A 234 13.27 10.75 10.79
CA GLU A 234 14.25 11.28 9.82
C GLU A 234 13.95 10.83 8.38
N GLU A 235 13.23 9.71 8.24
CA GLU A 235 12.73 9.19 6.97
C GLU A 235 11.20 9.28 6.89
N ALA A 236 10.65 9.39 5.67
CA ALA A 236 9.21 9.47 5.45
C ALA A 236 8.75 8.59 4.28
N TYR A 237 7.67 7.86 4.51
CA TYR A 237 7.07 6.95 3.54
C TYR A 237 5.68 7.46 3.16
N PHE A 238 5.55 7.99 1.94
CA PHE A 238 4.31 8.56 1.41
C PHE A 238 3.59 7.53 0.53
N PHE A 239 2.48 7.00 1.05
CA PHE A 239 1.57 6.12 0.34
C PHE A 239 0.54 6.97 -0.42
N VAL A 240 0.74 7.08 -1.74
CA VAL A 240 -0.04 7.94 -2.62
C VAL A 240 -0.43 7.13 -3.86
N ASN A 241 -1.68 6.72 -3.97
CA ASN A 241 -2.13 5.87 -5.08
C ASN A 241 -2.39 6.64 -6.38
N SER A 242 -1.46 7.52 -6.77
CA SER A 242 -1.47 8.21 -8.06
C SER A 242 -0.10 8.78 -8.39
N VAL A 243 0.48 8.31 -9.49
CA VAL A 243 1.74 8.86 -10.05
C VAL A 243 1.63 10.36 -10.35
N ARG A 244 0.44 10.83 -10.76
CA ARG A 244 0.21 12.26 -11.02
C ARG A 244 0.23 13.09 -9.73
N GLU A 245 -0.35 12.60 -8.64
CA GLU A 245 -0.28 13.30 -7.36
C GLU A 245 1.13 13.26 -6.76
N ILE A 246 1.85 12.14 -6.90
CA ILE A 246 3.27 12.06 -6.52
C ILE A 246 4.07 13.15 -7.24
N LYS A 247 3.93 13.26 -8.57
CA LYS A 247 4.61 14.30 -9.35
C LYS A 247 4.26 15.72 -8.85
N LYS A 248 2.99 16.02 -8.57
CA LYS A 248 2.59 17.32 -7.98
C LYS A 248 3.24 17.62 -6.63
N ILE A 249 3.47 16.59 -5.80
CA ILE A 249 4.18 16.75 -4.53
C ILE A 249 5.65 17.08 -4.83
N LEU A 250 6.30 16.27 -5.68
CA LEU A 250 7.71 16.44 -6.07
C LEU A 250 7.97 17.83 -6.67
N ASP A 251 7.12 18.31 -7.58
CA ASP A 251 7.23 19.64 -8.21
C ASP A 251 7.11 20.82 -7.25
N LYS A 252 6.61 20.58 -6.03
CA LYS A 252 6.51 21.58 -4.96
C LYS A 252 7.63 21.51 -3.93
N THR A 253 8.58 20.61 -4.13
CA THR A 253 9.72 20.37 -3.26
C THR A 253 11.03 20.58 -4.03
N THR A 254 12.16 20.54 -3.33
CA THR A 254 13.49 20.56 -3.96
C THR A 254 14.13 19.17 -4.03
N LEU A 255 13.32 18.11 -3.94
CA LEU A 255 13.81 16.73 -3.95
C LEU A 255 14.41 16.36 -5.31
N THR A 256 15.49 15.60 -5.27
CA THR A 256 16.14 14.97 -6.42
C THR A 256 16.02 13.45 -6.36
N ASN A 257 16.59 12.76 -7.35
CA ASN A 257 16.73 11.31 -7.27
C ASN A 257 17.60 10.88 -6.09
N ASP A 258 18.51 11.69 -5.56
CA ASP A 258 19.32 11.27 -4.41
C ASP A 258 18.51 11.32 -3.10
N ASP A 259 17.54 12.22 -3.01
CA ASP A 259 16.71 12.40 -1.81
C ASP A 259 15.55 11.40 -1.74
N CYS A 260 15.01 11.01 -2.90
CA CYS A 260 13.76 10.26 -2.96
C CYS A 260 13.76 9.07 -3.94
N ARG A 261 12.90 8.09 -3.62
CA ARG A 261 12.60 6.95 -4.51
C ARG A 261 11.10 6.84 -4.72
N VAL A 262 10.70 6.48 -5.94
CA VAL A 262 9.29 6.27 -6.31
C VAL A 262 9.07 4.81 -6.69
N ILE A 263 8.23 4.11 -5.93
CA ILE A 263 7.84 2.71 -6.18
C ILE A 263 6.45 2.72 -6.81
N CYS A 264 6.42 2.61 -8.14
CA CYS A 264 5.19 2.48 -8.93
C CYS A 264 5.38 1.54 -10.11
N ALA A 265 4.32 1.26 -10.88
CA ALA A 265 4.42 0.36 -12.03
C ALA A 265 5.42 0.93 -13.06
N ASP A 266 6.44 0.13 -13.40
CA ASP A 266 7.50 0.51 -14.33
C ASP A 266 6.97 0.33 -15.76
N ASN A 267 6.50 1.44 -16.34
CA ASN A 267 6.00 1.52 -17.71
C ASN A 267 6.19 2.94 -18.24
N GLU A 268 6.23 3.07 -19.56
CA GLU A 268 6.45 4.33 -20.27
C GLU A 268 5.49 5.44 -19.82
N LYS A 269 4.20 5.11 -19.67
CA LYS A 269 3.19 6.09 -19.22
C LYS A 269 3.50 6.67 -17.84
N ASN A 270 4.11 5.89 -16.94
CA ASN A 270 4.47 6.36 -15.61
C ASN A 270 5.83 7.04 -15.60
N SER A 271 6.81 6.57 -16.38
CA SER A 271 8.10 7.25 -16.51
C SER A 271 7.95 8.64 -17.12
N THR A 272 7.10 8.81 -18.13
CA THR A 272 6.80 10.13 -18.71
C THR A 272 6.14 11.06 -17.69
N LYS A 273 5.24 10.56 -16.83
CA LYS A 273 4.61 11.39 -15.79
C LYS A 273 5.57 11.81 -14.68
N LEU A 274 6.59 10.99 -14.41
CA LEU A 274 7.58 11.22 -13.36
C LEU A 274 8.81 11.94 -13.89
N GLU A 275 8.75 12.55 -15.07
CA GLU A 275 9.85 13.30 -15.69
C GLU A 275 10.76 14.01 -14.65
N GLY A 276 12.06 13.69 -14.71
CA GLY A 276 13.08 14.09 -13.74
C GLY A 276 13.33 13.10 -12.59
N PHE A 277 12.48 12.08 -12.41
CA PHE A 277 12.58 11.09 -11.33
C PHE A 277 12.56 9.64 -11.83
N GLU A 278 13.39 8.80 -11.22
CA GLU A 278 13.54 7.40 -11.56
C GLU A 278 12.50 6.52 -10.85
N ILE A 279 11.94 5.56 -11.59
CA ILE A 279 11.10 4.51 -11.01
C ILE A 279 12.00 3.43 -10.40
N SER A 280 11.85 3.22 -9.10
CA SER A 280 12.55 2.20 -8.32
C SER A 280 11.64 1.00 -8.00
N ASN A 281 12.22 -0.04 -7.41
CA ASN A 281 11.49 -1.18 -6.87
C ASN A 281 11.77 -1.36 -5.36
N SER A 282 11.05 -2.29 -4.74
CA SER A 282 11.17 -2.60 -3.31
C SER A 282 12.55 -3.09 -2.87
N ALA A 283 13.32 -3.73 -3.75
CA ALA A 283 14.67 -4.22 -3.47
C ALA A 283 15.76 -3.13 -3.61
N SER A 284 15.39 -1.93 -4.06
CA SER A 284 16.33 -0.81 -4.20
C SER A 284 16.68 -0.21 -2.83
N LYS A 285 17.86 0.43 -2.71
CA LYS A 285 18.29 1.09 -1.47
C LYS A 285 17.22 2.06 -0.95
N SER A 286 17.00 2.09 0.36
CA SER A 286 16.13 3.09 0.99
C SER A 286 16.69 4.50 0.78
N LYS A 287 15.79 5.47 0.66
CA LYS A 287 16.09 6.90 0.60
C LYS A 287 15.23 7.61 1.62
N ARG A 288 15.64 8.82 1.99
CA ARG A 288 14.99 9.64 3.00
C ARG A 288 13.49 9.80 2.76
N PHE A 289 13.09 9.97 1.49
CA PHE A 289 11.69 10.02 1.09
C PHE A 289 11.35 8.86 0.15
N THR A 290 10.35 8.07 0.53
CA THR A 290 9.87 6.95 -0.29
C THR A 290 8.40 7.20 -0.67
N PHE A 291 8.13 7.29 -1.97
CA PHE A 291 6.75 7.39 -2.48
C PHE A 291 6.29 6.03 -3.01
N VAL A 292 5.11 5.59 -2.59
CA VAL A 292 4.59 4.25 -2.86
C VAL A 292 3.18 4.35 -3.44
N THR A 293 2.93 3.69 -4.57
CA THR A 293 1.55 3.47 -5.07
C THR A 293 1.04 2.08 -4.66
N CYS A 294 -0.21 1.72 -4.99
CA CYS A 294 -0.79 0.41 -4.63
C CYS A 294 0.03 -0.82 -5.08
N LYS A 295 1.01 -0.63 -5.97
CA LYS A 295 1.96 -1.66 -6.38
C LYS A 295 2.74 -2.29 -5.21
N ALA A 296 2.94 -1.54 -4.13
CA ALA A 296 3.71 -1.98 -2.96
C ALA A 296 3.05 -1.59 -1.63
N PHE A 297 1.71 -1.47 -1.62
CA PHE A 297 0.95 -1.37 -0.35
C PHE A 297 0.98 -2.69 0.42
N GLU A 298 1.14 -3.80 -0.31
CA GLU A 298 1.00 -5.16 0.18
C GLU A 298 2.20 -5.99 -0.28
N GLY A 299 2.51 -7.06 0.45
CA GLY A 299 3.54 -8.03 0.05
C GLY A 299 5.01 -7.57 0.03
N VAL A 300 5.28 -6.28 0.25
CA VAL A 300 6.63 -5.71 0.30
C VAL A 300 7.07 -5.50 1.75
N ASP A 301 8.32 -5.78 2.07
CA ASP A 301 8.89 -5.52 3.39
C ASP A 301 9.81 -4.30 3.32
N PHE A 302 9.53 -3.26 4.12
CA PHE A 302 10.37 -2.08 4.27
C PHE A 302 11.13 -2.12 5.60
N HIS A 303 12.39 -1.72 5.58
CA HIS A 303 13.26 -1.67 6.74
C HIS A 303 13.75 -0.23 6.94
N SER A 304 13.45 0.34 8.09
CA SER A 304 13.85 1.70 8.50
C SER A 304 13.69 1.85 9.99
N GLU A 305 14.68 2.46 10.66
CA GLU A 305 14.67 2.72 12.10
C GLU A 305 13.79 3.92 12.50
N THR A 306 13.51 4.86 11.57
CA THR A 306 12.85 6.13 11.91
C THR A 306 11.76 6.56 10.93
N ALA A 307 11.46 5.75 9.91
CA ALA A 307 10.42 6.07 8.93
C ALA A 307 9.05 6.23 9.56
N LEU A 308 8.41 7.38 9.29
CA LEU A 308 6.99 7.63 9.58
C LEU A 308 6.15 7.44 8.30
N CYS A 309 5.00 6.78 8.44
CA CYS A 309 4.07 6.53 7.35
C CYS A 309 3.07 7.68 7.19
N PHE A 310 2.97 8.19 5.96
CA PHE A 310 2.00 9.18 5.53
C PHE A 310 1.12 8.58 4.44
N ILE A 311 -0.19 8.62 4.61
CA ILE A 311 -1.15 8.30 3.56
C ILE A 311 -1.70 9.61 3.00
N VAL A 312 -1.77 9.74 1.68
CA VAL A 312 -2.29 10.93 1.00
C VAL A 312 -3.48 10.56 0.12
N SER A 313 -4.68 10.93 0.55
CA SER A 313 -5.93 10.65 -0.16
C SER A 313 -6.66 11.92 -0.57
N ASN A 314 -6.88 12.08 -1.88
CA ASN A 314 -7.53 13.24 -2.46
C ASN A 314 -8.97 12.90 -2.89
N GLY A 315 -9.98 13.43 -2.21
CA GLY A 315 -11.40 13.23 -2.53
C GLY A 315 -11.82 13.63 -3.94
N TYR A 316 -11.05 14.51 -4.59
CA TYR A 316 -11.29 14.88 -5.99
C TYR A 316 -10.67 13.90 -6.98
N ASN A 317 -9.82 12.98 -6.53
CA ASN A 317 -9.19 11.94 -7.33
C ASN A 317 -9.52 10.55 -6.75
N LYS A 318 -10.58 9.94 -7.27
CA LYS A 318 -11.13 8.66 -6.79
C LYS A 318 -10.08 7.54 -6.67
N HIS A 319 -9.05 7.53 -7.53
CA HIS A 319 -7.99 6.50 -7.50
C HIS A 319 -7.06 6.61 -6.29
N THR A 320 -6.99 7.77 -5.64
CA THR A 320 -6.13 8.02 -4.46
C THR A 320 -6.81 7.69 -3.14
N LEU A 321 -8.12 7.45 -3.17
CA LEU A 321 -8.88 7.07 -1.99
C LEU A 321 -8.52 5.64 -1.63
N ILE A 322 -8.12 5.45 -0.39
CA ILE A 322 -7.71 4.15 0.10
C ILE A 322 -8.82 3.53 0.95
N SER A 323 -8.96 2.23 0.90
CA SER A 323 -9.90 1.51 1.75
C SER A 323 -9.41 1.46 3.19
N VAL A 324 -10.29 1.80 4.13
CA VAL A 324 -9.96 1.77 5.56
C VAL A 324 -9.78 0.34 6.06
N ASP A 325 -10.56 -0.59 5.51
CA ASP A 325 -10.65 -1.99 5.89
C ASP A 325 -9.63 -2.90 5.19
N MET A 326 -9.12 -2.54 4.01
CA MET A 326 -8.11 -3.33 3.29
C MET A 326 -6.76 -2.64 3.15
N ASP A 327 -6.70 -1.42 2.61
CA ASP A 327 -5.42 -0.77 2.30
C ASP A 327 -4.65 -0.35 3.57
N ILE A 328 -5.33 0.23 4.57
CA ILE A 328 -4.64 0.75 5.76
C ILE A 328 -3.98 -0.36 6.58
N PRO A 329 -4.64 -1.48 6.90
CA PRO A 329 -3.97 -2.59 7.61
C PRO A 329 -2.76 -3.13 6.83
N GLN A 330 -2.87 -3.18 5.49
CA GLN A 330 -1.79 -3.60 4.61
C GLN A 330 -0.59 -2.64 4.69
N ILE A 331 -0.84 -1.33 4.61
CA ILE A 331 0.16 -0.27 4.75
C ILE A 331 0.81 -0.31 6.15
N ALA A 332 0.01 -0.48 7.21
CA ALA A 332 0.49 -0.51 8.60
C ALA A 332 1.54 -1.59 8.83
N GLY A 333 1.40 -2.76 8.18
CA GLY A 333 2.35 -3.86 8.34
C GLY A 333 3.60 -3.80 7.47
N ARG A 334 3.85 -2.70 6.73
CA ARG A 334 4.96 -2.65 5.76
C ARG A 334 6.31 -2.35 6.39
N ILE A 335 6.37 -1.53 7.43
CA ILE A 335 7.62 -1.27 8.17
C ILE A 335 7.88 -2.44 9.13
N ARG A 336 8.94 -3.21 8.88
CA ARG A 336 9.23 -4.45 9.64
C ARG A 336 10.19 -4.27 10.80
N THR A 337 10.95 -3.19 10.78
CA THR A 337 11.92 -2.88 11.83
C THR A 337 11.22 -2.74 13.17
N LYS A 338 11.48 -3.67 14.10
CA LYS A 338 10.80 -3.74 15.40
C LYS A 338 11.10 -2.55 16.29
N THR A 339 12.31 -2.00 16.16
CA THR A 339 12.85 -0.86 16.90
C THR A 339 12.32 0.49 16.42
N ASN A 340 11.68 0.54 15.25
CA ASN A 340 11.11 1.78 14.73
C ASN A 340 9.90 2.21 15.59
N PRO A 341 9.95 3.39 16.26
CA PRO A 341 8.89 3.85 17.15
C PRO A 341 7.60 4.26 16.42
N PHE A 342 7.65 4.42 15.10
CA PHE A 342 6.54 4.81 14.25
C PHE A 342 5.94 3.65 13.46
N LYS A 343 6.44 2.41 13.59
CA LYS A 343 6.02 1.28 12.76
C LYS A 343 4.49 1.04 12.72
N ASN A 344 3.78 1.41 13.78
CA ASN A 344 2.32 1.29 13.89
C ASN A 344 1.60 2.65 13.92
N LYS A 345 2.26 3.74 13.54
CA LYS A 345 1.71 5.10 13.51
C LYS A 345 1.56 5.54 12.06
N ILE A 346 0.36 6.01 11.71
CA ILE A 346 0.05 6.45 10.34
C ILE A 346 -0.58 7.82 10.39
N VAL A 347 0.03 8.79 9.71
CA VAL A 347 -0.61 10.09 9.45
C VAL A 347 -1.42 9.98 8.17
N HIS A 348 -2.74 10.12 8.26
CA HIS A 348 -3.60 10.10 7.08
C HIS A 348 -4.04 11.51 6.72
N ILE A 349 -3.43 12.04 5.66
CA ILE A 349 -3.75 13.34 5.07
C ILE A 349 -4.86 13.11 4.04
N PHE A 350 -6.02 13.70 4.28
CA PHE A 350 -7.15 13.54 3.37
C PHE A 350 -7.90 14.84 3.14
N ASN A 351 -8.56 14.94 2.00
CA ASN A 351 -9.53 16.01 1.74
C ASN A 351 -10.85 15.39 1.27
N PRO A 352 -11.95 15.51 2.04
CA PRO A 352 -13.24 14.94 1.65
C PRO A 352 -13.81 15.70 0.45
N LYS A 353 -14.53 15.00 -0.42
CA LYS A 353 -15.28 15.64 -1.50
C LYS A 353 -16.70 15.91 -1.02
N LYS A 354 -17.06 17.20 -0.93
CA LYS A 354 -18.46 17.57 -0.70
C LYS A 354 -19.34 16.98 -1.81
N VAL A 355 -20.33 16.18 -1.42
CA VAL A 355 -21.35 15.63 -2.31
C VAL A 355 -22.61 16.49 -2.17
N ASN A 356 -23.15 16.97 -3.29
CA ASN A 356 -24.35 17.82 -3.30
C ASN A 356 -25.63 17.04 -2.94
N TYR A 357 -25.63 15.73 -3.17
CA TYR A 357 -26.75 14.85 -2.87
C TYR A 357 -26.22 13.53 -2.29
N TYR A 358 -26.72 13.15 -1.11
CA TYR A 358 -26.37 11.89 -0.46
C TYR A 358 -27.31 10.79 -0.94
N VAL A 359 -26.76 9.78 -1.61
CA VAL A 359 -27.48 8.55 -1.94
C VAL A 359 -27.03 7.46 -0.96
N PRO A 360 -27.94 6.90 -0.14
CA PRO A 360 -27.59 5.82 0.77
C PRO A 360 -27.06 4.58 0.04
N LEU A 361 -26.16 3.84 0.70
CA LEU A 361 -25.58 2.62 0.14
C LEU A 361 -26.64 1.60 -0.27
N ALA A 362 -27.73 1.49 0.49
CA ALA A 362 -28.85 0.58 0.20
C ALA A 362 -29.53 0.90 -1.15
N VAL A 363 -29.69 2.18 -1.48
CA VAL A 363 -30.27 2.60 -2.78
C VAL A 363 -29.33 2.22 -3.92
N LYS A 364 -28.02 2.47 -3.76
CA LYS A 364 -27.04 2.05 -4.78
C LYS A 364 -27.00 0.54 -4.95
N LYS A 365 -27.13 -0.22 -3.86
CA LYS A 365 -27.23 -1.68 -3.90
C LYS A 365 -28.44 -2.15 -4.71
N GLN A 366 -29.61 -1.56 -4.51
CA GLN A 366 -30.81 -1.89 -5.28
C GLN A 366 -30.65 -1.62 -6.78
N GLU A 367 -29.99 -0.52 -7.17
CA GLU A 367 -29.67 -0.21 -8.57
C GLU A 367 -28.81 -1.32 -9.20
N LEU A 368 -27.73 -1.72 -8.52
CA LEU A 368 -26.81 -2.76 -8.99
C LEU A 368 -27.46 -4.15 -8.99
N ASP A 369 -28.35 -4.44 -8.03
CA ASP A 369 -29.10 -5.70 -7.99
C ASP A 369 -30.05 -5.82 -9.19
N LYS A 370 -30.64 -4.71 -9.67
CA LYS A 370 -31.43 -4.69 -10.92
C LYS A 370 -30.56 -4.98 -12.15
N GLU A 371 -29.37 -4.37 -12.23
CA GLU A 371 -28.41 -4.66 -13.31
C GLU A 371 -28.01 -6.14 -13.34
N LEU A 372 -27.76 -6.74 -12.16
CA LEU A 372 -27.45 -8.16 -12.03
C LEU A 372 -28.65 -9.06 -12.40
N ALA A 373 -29.88 -8.67 -12.07
CA ALA A 373 -31.07 -9.41 -12.46
C ALA A 373 -31.23 -9.45 -13.99
N ALA A 374 -31.02 -8.33 -14.67
CA ALA A 374 -31.02 -8.27 -16.14
C ALA A 374 -29.89 -9.14 -16.74
N ALA A 375 -28.72 -9.16 -16.12
CA ALA A 375 -27.62 -10.03 -16.54
C ALA A 375 -27.97 -11.53 -16.39
N LYS A 376 -28.65 -11.92 -15.31
CA LYS A 376 -29.13 -13.29 -15.10
C LYS A 376 -30.08 -13.74 -16.20
N GLU A 377 -31.06 -12.90 -16.55
CA GLU A 377 -32.00 -13.18 -17.64
C GLU A 377 -31.26 -13.35 -18.98
N ARG A 378 -30.28 -12.47 -19.25
CA ARG A 378 -29.47 -12.55 -20.48
C ARG A 378 -28.62 -13.82 -20.53
N VAL A 379 -28.00 -14.23 -19.42
CA VAL A 379 -27.22 -15.46 -19.33
C VAL A 379 -28.10 -16.70 -19.58
N GLN A 380 -29.31 -16.72 -19.01
CA GLN A 380 -30.25 -17.81 -19.26
C GLN A 380 -30.55 -17.94 -20.76
N LYS A 381 -30.93 -16.83 -21.42
CA LYS A 381 -31.20 -16.80 -22.86
C LYS A 381 -29.98 -17.23 -23.69
N LEU A 382 -28.78 -16.75 -23.34
CA LEU A 382 -27.55 -17.12 -24.05
C LEU A 382 -27.23 -18.61 -23.94
N ASN A 383 -27.53 -19.25 -22.80
CA ASN A 383 -27.28 -20.68 -22.60
C ASN A 383 -28.37 -21.58 -23.20
N GLU A 384 -29.59 -21.07 -23.42
CA GLU A 384 -30.69 -21.78 -24.10
C GLU A 384 -30.59 -21.70 -25.63
N GLN A 385 -29.93 -20.67 -26.16
CA GLN A 385 -29.75 -20.48 -27.60
C GLN A 385 -28.80 -21.52 -28.19
N THR A 386 -29.24 -22.17 -29.27
CA THR A 386 -28.37 -22.96 -30.14
C THR A 386 -27.92 -22.08 -31.30
N LEU A 387 -26.66 -21.67 -31.30
CA LEU A 387 -26.04 -20.89 -32.38
C LEU A 387 -25.13 -21.77 -33.22
N GLY A 388 -25.06 -21.50 -34.53
CA GLY A 388 -24.00 -22.06 -35.37
C GLY A 388 -22.62 -21.55 -34.95
N GLU A 389 -21.55 -22.28 -35.27
CA GLU A 389 -20.20 -22.00 -34.76
C GLU A 389 -19.73 -20.55 -34.98
N ASP A 390 -19.95 -19.97 -36.15
CA ASP A 390 -19.47 -18.63 -36.46
C ASP A 390 -20.28 -17.53 -35.73
N ALA A 391 -21.59 -17.73 -35.57
CA ALA A 391 -22.42 -16.85 -34.76
C ALA A 391 -22.01 -16.91 -33.28
N GLN A 392 -21.69 -18.11 -32.78
CA GLN A 392 -21.19 -18.32 -31.42
C GLN A 392 -19.83 -17.62 -31.20
N LYS A 393 -18.91 -17.72 -32.17
CA LYS A 393 -17.62 -17.00 -32.14
C LYS A 393 -17.81 -15.48 -32.14
N GLN A 394 -18.75 -14.95 -32.92
CA GLN A 394 -19.07 -13.53 -32.94
C GLN A 394 -19.64 -13.06 -31.58
N GLN A 395 -20.59 -13.80 -31.02
CA GLN A 395 -21.18 -13.52 -29.70
C GLN A 395 -20.12 -13.49 -28.60
N ASP A 396 -19.17 -14.43 -28.62
CA ASP A 396 -18.05 -14.48 -27.68
C ASP A 396 -17.10 -13.28 -27.85
N ALA A 397 -16.81 -12.91 -29.10
CA ALA A 397 -15.96 -11.75 -29.39
C ALA A 397 -16.58 -10.44 -28.90
N GLU A 398 -17.90 -10.28 -29.05
CA GLU A 398 -18.64 -9.12 -28.55
C GLU A 398 -18.61 -9.01 -27.02
N LEU A 399 -18.89 -10.11 -26.31
CA LEU A 399 -18.81 -10.14 -24.85
C LEU A 399 -17.38 -9.89 -24.36
N LYS A 400 -16.39 -10.46 -25.03
CA LYS A 400 -14.97 -10.24 -24.73
C LYS A 400 -14.54 -8.79 -24.95
N LYS A 401 -15.13 -8.11 -25.94
CA LYS A 401 -14.89 -6.68 -26.20
C LYS A 401 -15.45 -5.79 -25.08
N LEU A 402 -16.57 -6.17 -24.47
CA LEU A 402 -17.14 -5.49 -23.29
C LEU A 402 -16.27 -5.70 -22.04
N GLY A 403 -15.52 -6.81 -21.94
CA GLY A 403 -14.52 -7.02 -20.90
C GLY A 403 -15.09 -6.92 -19.47
N ALA A 404 -14.59 -5.97 -18.68
CA ALA A 404 -15.06 -5.77 -17.30
C ALA A 404 -16.36 -4.95 -17.19
N ASP A 405 -16.89 -4.43 -18.30
CA ASP A 405 -18.15 -3.69 -18.32
C ASP A 405 -19.37 -4.60 -18.45
N THR A 406 -19.16 -5.89 -18.78
CA THR A 406 -20.22 -6.90 -18.83
C THR A 406 -20.31 -7.70 -17.52
N TYR A 407 -21.52 -7.89 -17.01
CA TYR A 407 -21.82 -8.81 -15.91
C TYR A 407 -21.85 -10.29 -16.33
N ILE A 408 -21.32 -10.62 -17.50
CA ILE A 408 -21.38 -11.95 -18.11
C ILE A 408 -19.97 -12.39 -18.45
N VAL A 409 -19.60 -13.59 -18.00
CA VAL A 409 -18.35 -14.26 -18.33
C VAL A 409 -18.65 -15.61 -18.98
N LYS A 410 -17.82 -16.05 -19.91
CA LYS A 410 -17.90 -17.41 -20.48
C LYS A 410 -16.87 -18.30 -19.78
N ARG A 411 -17.32 -19.43 -19.23
CA ARG A 411 -16.46 -20.46 -18.63
C ARG A 411 -16.75 -21.81 -19.30
N GLY A 412 -15.76 -22.32 -20.02
CA GLY A 412 -15.98 -23.45 -20.92
C GLY A 412 -17.05 -23.11 -21.95
N ASP A 413 -18.06 -23.97 -22.06
CA ASP A 413 -19.13 -23.82 -23.05
C ASP A 413 -20.36 -23.05 -22.52
N LYS A 414 -20.33 -22.57 -21.26
CA LYS A 414 -21.46 -21.89 -20.64
C LYS A 414 -21.14 -20.44 -20.32
N TYR A 415 -22.17 -19.61 -20.41
CA TYR A 415 -22.17 -18.27 -19.87
C TYR A 415 -22.60 -18.27 -18.41
N GLU A 416 -21.96 -17.44 -17.61
CA GLU A 416 -22.21 -17.28 -16.19
C GLU A 416 -22.34 -15.80 -15.84
N VAL A 417 -23.11 -15.52 -14.78
CA VAL A 417 -23.20 -14.18 -14.23
C VAL A 417 -21.97 -13.92 -13.37
N ASN A 418 -21.30 -12.80 -13.66
CA ASN A 418 -20.17 -12.29 -12.93
C ASN A 418 -20.61 -11.16 -11.98
N ASP A 419 -20.93 -11.52 -10.74
CA ASP A 419 -21.35 -10.55 -9.74
C ASP A 419 -20.19 -9.68 -9.20
N MET A 420 -18.94 -10.04 -9.48
CA MET A 420 -17.74 -9.35 -9.01
C MET A 420 -17.73 -7.87 -9.36
N ILE A 421 -18.18 -7.51 -10.58
CA ILE A 421 -18.23 -6.13 -11.05
C ILE A 421 -19.24 -5.32 -10.23
N ALA A 422 -20.42 -5.86 -9.97
CA ALA A 422 -21.46 -5.18 -9.21
C ALA A 422 -21.01 -5.00 -7.75
N LYS A 423 -20.43 -6.04 -7.15
CA LYS A 423 -19.86 -5.97 -5.81
C LYS A 423 -18.75 -4.93 -5.72
N LEU A 424 -17.85 -4.88 -6.70
CA LEU A 424 -16.75 -3.91 -6.73
C LEU A 424 -17.26 -2.48 -6.97
N LYS A 425 -18.26 -2.28 -7.83
CA LYS A 425 -18.93 -0.98 -8.01
C LYS A 425 -19.57 -0.51 -6.69
N LEU A 426 -20.22 -1.41 -5.94
CA LEU A 426 -20.80 -1.09 -4.64
C LEU A 426 -19.72 -0.74 -3.60
N TYR A 427 -18.61 -1.48 -3.58
CA TYR A 427 -17.49 -1.22 -2.69
C TYR A 427 -16.82 0.13 -2.98
N ILE A 428 -16.52 0.41 -4.26
CA ILE A 428 -16.00 1.70 -4.71
C ILE A 428 -16.96 2.83 -4.32
N TYR A 429 -18.27 2.61 -4.47
CA TYR A 429 -19.28 3.58 -4.06
C TYR A 429 -19.25 3.82 -2.55
N TRP A 430 -19.18 2.77 -1.75
CA TRP A 430 -19.06 2.84 -0.29
C TRP A 430 -17.84 3.65 0.14
N THR A 431 -16.65 3.35 -0.40
CA THR A 431 -15.43 4.10 -0.10
C THR A 431 -15.58 5.58 -0.45
N ILE A 432 -16.03 5.90 -1.67
CA ILE A 432 -16.04 7.29 -2.17
C ILE A 432 -17.15 8.11 -1.51
N HIS A 433 -18.37 7.58 -1.45
CA HIS A 433 -19.58 8.34 -1.17
C HIS A 433 -20.13 8.13 0.24
N ILE A 434 -19.66 7.11 0.96
CA ILE A 434 -20.05 6.85 2.35
C ILE A 434 -18.90 7.21 3.28
N ILE A 435 -17.71 6.65 3.08
CA ILE A 435 -16.54 6.89 3.95
C ILE A 435 -15.96 8.29 3.73
N TYR A 436 -15.54 8.62 2.51
CA TYR A 436 -14.86 9.89 2.20
C TYR A 436 -15.81 11.08 1.97
N ARG A 437 -17.09 10.96 2.36
CA ARG A 437 -18.08 12.05 2.20
C ARG A 437 -17.79 13.25 3.09
N SER A 438 -17.21 13.01 4.27
CA SER A 438 -16.84 14.03 5.25
C SER A 438 -15.71 13.53 6.16
N ALA A 439 -15.18 14.41 7.03
CA ALA A 439 -14.13 13.99 7.97
C ALA A 439 -14.72 13.11 9.09
N GLU A 440 -15.92 13.45 9.53
CA GLU A 440 -16.67 12.76 10.57
C GLU A 440 -17.01 11.33 10.13
N ALA A 441 -17.44 11.14 8.88
CA ALA A 441 -17.72 9.82 8.34
C ALA A 441 -16.47 8.93 8.19
N LEU A 442 -15.32 9.53 7.88
CA LEU A 442 -14.05 8.80 7.83
C LEU A 442 -13.59 8.41 9.24
N GLN A 443 -13.77 9.27 10.24
CA GLN A 443 -13.52 8.95 11.65
C GLN A 443 -14.44 7.83 12.14
N GLU A 444 -15.74 7.91 11.87
CA GLU A 444 -16.71 6.86 12.19
C GLU A 444 -16.32 5.52 11.53
N ALA A 445 -15.81 5.56 10.30
CA ALA A 445 -15.30 4.36 9.62
C ALA A 445 -14.08 3.76 10.33
N TYR A 446 -13.17 4.59 10.85
CA TYR A 446 -12.06 4.12 11.69
C TYR A 446 -12.53 3.49 13.00
N GLU A 447 -13.48 4.12 13.69
CA GLU A 447 -14.01 3.62 14.96
C GLU A 447 -14.75 2.30 14.79
N THR A 448 -15.58 2.23 13.74
CA THR A 448 -16.33 1.02 13.38
C THR A 448 -15.38 -0.11 13.00
N PHE A 449 -14.35 0.18 12.18
CA PHE A 449 -13.34 -0.81 11.86
C PHE A 449 -12.60 -1.26 13.11
N GLY A 450 -12.13 -0.32 13.94
CA GLY A 450 -11.45 -0.61 15.20
C GLY A 450 -12.24 -1.48 16.16
N SER A 451 -13.56 -1.30 16.20
CA SER A 451 -14.48 -2.09 17.04
C SER A 451 -14.82 -3.46 16.46
N SER A 452 -14.64 -3.66 15.15
CA SER A 452 -15.02 -4.88 14.43
C SER A 452 -13.85 -5.83 14.15
N VAL A 453 -12.60 -5.44 14.46
CA VAL A 453 -11.44 -6.30 14.17
C VAL A 453 -11.36 -7.51 15.10
N ALA A 454 -11.33 -8.69 14.48
CA ALA A 454 -10.97 -9.95 15.12
C ALA A 454 -9.56 -9.88 15.72
N LYS A 455 -9.42 -10.02 17.05
CA LYS A 455 -8.26 -10.38 17.92
C LYS A 455 -6.79 -10.06 17.55
N GLY A 456 -6.48 -9.42 16.42
CA GLY A 456 -5.11 -9.19 15.93
C GLY A 456 -4.69 -7.73 15.94
N TYR A 457 -5.62 -6.78 15.80
CA TYR A 457 -5.33 -5.35 15.88
C TYR A 457 -6.24 -4.63 16.87
N GLU A 458 -5.67 -3.66 17.56
CA GLU A 458 -6.39 -2.62 18.31
C GLU A 458 -6.13 -1.28 17.61
N TRP A 459 -7.21 -0.59 17.26
CA TRP A 459 -7.12 0.67 16.53
C TRP A 459 -7.33 1.84 17.48
N ASN A 460 -6.40 2.79 17.44
CA ASN A 460 -6.47 4.05 18.14
C ASN A 460 -6.55 5.19 17.12
N ILE A 461 -7.41 6.17 17.37
CA ILE A 461 -7.57 7.34 16.50
C ILE A 461 -7.14 8.55 17.32
N ALA A 462 -6.06 9.18 16.88
CA ALA A 462 -5.53 10.36 17.53
C ALA A 462 -6.42 11.58 17.27
N GLY A 463 -6.44 12.53 18.21
CA GLY A 463 -7.18 13.79 18.05
C GLY A 463 -6.73 14.56 16.82
N GLU A 464 -7.69 15.14 16.07
CA GLU A 464 -7.38 15.92 14.86
C GLU A 464 -6.49 17.14 15.14
N ASP A 465 -6.50 17.64 16.36
CA ASP A 465 -5.74 18.80 16.81
C ASP A 465 -4.23 18.54 16.85
N ILE A 466 -3.80 17.29 17.08
CA ILE A 466 -2.38 16.92 17.14
C ILE A 466 -1.66 17.31 15.84
N MET A 467 -2.16 16.81 14.70
CA MET A 467 -1.55 17.13 13.40
C MET A 467 -1.75 18.59 13.01
N LYS A 468 -2.88 19.21 13.36
CA LYS A 468 -3.09 20.66 13.15
C LYS A 468 -2.03 21.48 13.88
N ASN A 469 -1.73 21.14 15.13
CA ASN A 469 -0.74 21.84 15.94
C ASN A 469 0.69 21.64 15.40
N ILE A 470 1.04 20.44 14.94
CA ILE A 470 2.37 20.16 14.35
C ILE A 470 2.55 20.89 13.01
N LEU A 471 1.53 20.89 12.16
CA LEU A 471 1.58 21.46 10.81
C LEU A 471 1.27 22.96 10.76
N ASN A 472 0.88 23.55 11.89
CA ASN A 472 0.73 24.99 11.99
C ASN A 472 2.09 25.65 11.68
N PRO A 473 2.13 26.62 10.75
CA PRO A 473 3.36 27.35 10.47
C PRO A 473 3.93 27.91 11.76
N LYS A 474 5.16 27.51 12.11
CA LYS A 474 5.87 28.10 13.26
C LYS A 474 5.91 29.60 13.06
N GLN A 475 5.32 30.34 13.99
CA GLN A 475 5.38 31.80 13.92
C GLN A 475 6.82 32.24 14.14
N PHE A 476 7.18 33.43 13.65
CA PHE A 476 8.51 34.00 13.89
C PHE A 476 8.90 33.94 15.37
N ARG A 477 7.94 34.13 16.27
CA ARG A 477 8.12 34.05 17.72
C ARG A 477 8.60 32.67 18.19
N ASP A 478 8.09 31.59 17.60
CA ASP A 478 8.49 30.22 17.94
C ASP A 478 9.92 29.95 17.46
N CYS A 479 10.24 30.40 16.24
CA CYS A 479 11.60 30.36 15.68
C CYS A 479 12.58 31.15 16.55
N LEU A 480 12.21 32.36 16.99
CA LEU A 480 13.01 33.19 17.90
C LEU A 480 13.26 32.47 19.24
N LYS A 481 12.21 31.89 19.85
CA LYS A 481 12.37 31.15 21.11
C LYS A 481 13.33 29.97 20.93
N ARG A 482 13.12 29.17 19.88
CA ARG A 482 13.96 28.01 19.58
C ARG A 482 15.40 28.41 19.28
N PHE A 483 15.62 29.47 18.52
CA PHE A 483 16.94 30.02 18.24
C PHE A 483 17.68 30.39 19.53
N CYS A 484 17.03 31.12 20.44
CA CYS A 484 17.63 31.46 21.73
C CYS A 484 17.94 30.23 22.58
N ASP A 485 17.06 29.23 22.60
CA ASP A 485 17.26 28.00 23.38
C ASP A 485 18.43 27.17 22.82
N LEU A 486 18.55 27.08 21.48
CA LEU A 486 19.68 26.42 20.81
C LEU A 486 21.00 27.16 21.07
N LYS A 487 21.02 28.49 20.96
CA LYS A 487 22.22 29.29 21.28
C LYS A 487 22.64 29.15 22.74
N ASN A 488 21.69 29.05 23.67
CA ASN A 488 21.98 28.83 25.09
C ASN A 488 22.56 27.43 25.37
N LYS A 489 22.18 26.40 24.60
CA LYS A 489 22.77 25.05 24.72
C LYS A 489 24.24 25.00 24.28
N GLY A 490 24.67 25.90 23.40
CA GLY A 490 26.07 26.05 22.99
C GLY A 490 26.69 24.74 22.48
N ALA A 491 27.79 24.31 23.11
CA ALA A 491 28.54 23.11 22.70
C ALA A 491 27.77 21.78 22.89
N MET A 492 26.63 21.77 23.60
CA MET A 492 25.84 20.56 23.85
C MET A 492 24.80 20.25 22.74
N LEU A 493 24.86 20.95 21.61
CA LEU A 493 23.95 20.71 20.49
C LEU A 493 24.31 19.39 19.78
N SER A 494 23.30 18.55 19.53
CA SER A 494 23.45 17.42 18.59
C SER A 494 23.60 17.93 17.14
N ASP A 495 24.05 17.08 16.22
CA ASP A 495 24.24 17.50 14.82
C ASP A 495 22.93 17.96 14.17
N SER A 496 21.80 17.31 14.49
CA SER A 496 20.47 17.78 14.07
C SER A 496 20.12 19.17 14.61
N GLU A 497 20.55 19.49 15.85
CA GLU A 497 20.27 20.78 16.47
C GLU A 497 21.20 21.89 15.96
N LYS A 498 22.44 21.54 15.56
CA LYS A 498 23.34 22.46 14.85
C LYS A 498 22.76 22.83 13.49
N GLN A 499 22.27 21.84 12.73
CA GLN A 499 21.62 22.05 11.45
C GLN A 499 20.34 22.90 11.61
N GLU A 500 19.52 22.62 12.63
CA GLU A 500 18.34 23.44 12.95
C GLU A 500 18.73 24.90 13.26
N LEU A 501 19.78 25.13 14.05
CA LEU A 501 20.27 26.47 14.37
C LEU A 501 20.76 27.20 13.11
N GLU A 502 21.48 26.51 12.24
CA GLU A 502 21.96 27.05 10.96
C GLU A 502 20.79 27.43 10.05
N THR A 503 19.78 26.57 9.90
CA THR A 503 18.59 26.89 9.10
C THR A 503 17.87 28.13 9.62
N ILE A 504 17.66 28.24 10.94
CA ILE A 504 17.01 29.43 11.53
C ILE A 504 17.86 30.68 11.29
N SER A 505 19.19 30.55 11.44
CA SER A 505 20.15 31.64 11.24
C SER A 505 20.13 32.16 9.81
N THR A 506 20.12 31.26 8.82
CA THR A 506 20.07 31.59 7.39
C THR A 506 18.72 32.18 7.00
N LYS A 507 17.61 31.65 7.54
CA LYS A 507 16.26 32.15 7.26
C LYS A 507 16.01 33.53 7.84
N TYR A 508 16.63 33.84 8.98
CA TYR A 508 16.46 35.11 9.68
C TYR A 508 17.82 35.70 10.09
N PRO A 509 18.61 36.26 9.15
CA PRO A 509 19.94 36.80 9.45
C PRO A 509 19.91 37.88 10.55
N LYS A 510 18.85 38.70 10.57
CA LYS A 510 18.60 39.72 11.60
C LYS A 510 18.43 39.14 13.02
N LEU A 511 18.04 37.87 13.17
CA LEU A 511 18.06 37.20 14.49
C LEU A 511 19.48 36.95 14.99
N VAL A 512 20.39 36.57 14.09
CA VAL A 512 21.80 36.34 14.43
C VAL A 512 22.47 37.65 14.84
N GLU A 513 22.23 38.69 14.05
CA GLU A 513 22.71 40.04 14.33
C GLU A 513 22.15 40.58 15.65
N GLY A 514 20.83 40.49 15.85
CA GLY A 514 20.16 40.88 17.09
C GLY A 514 20.69 40.10 18.31
N TYR A 515 21.07 38.84 18.15
CA TYR A 515 21.64 38.06 19.25
C TYR A 515 23.00 38.59 19.68
N SER A 516 23.83 38.94 18.70
CA SER A 516 25.17 39.48 18.93
C SER A 516 25.12 40.89 19.53
N LYS A 517 24.27 41.77 18.99
CA LYS A 517 24.24 43.20 19.34
C LYS A 517 23.28 43.54 20.50
N LEU A 518 22.09 42.95 20.55
CA LEU A 518 21.05 43.29 21.54
C LEU A 518 21.01 42.33 22.74
N GLY A 519 21.57 41.12 22.57
CA GLY A 519 21.56 40.07 23.58
C GLY A 519 20.22 39.35 23.73
N VAL A 520 20.26 38.17 24.37
CA VAL A 520 19.13 37.21 24.45
C VAL A 520 17.90 37.79 25.15
N LYS A 521 18.09 38.54 26.24
CA LYS A 521 16.98 39.10 27.03
C LYS A 521 16.18 40.10 26.20
N THR A 522 16.85 40.97 25.45
CA THR A 522 16.24 42.00 24.59
C THR A 522 15.53 41.37 23.41
N LEU A 523 16.19 40.41 22.73
CA LEU A 523 15.57 39.64 21.64
C LEU A 523 14.25 38.97 22.06
N LYS A 524 14.23 38.30 23.23
CA LYS A 524 13.01 37.64 23.75
C LYS A 524 11.87 38.63 24.03
N ARG A 525 12.16 39.92 24.25
CA ARG A 525 11.15 40.99 24.44
C ARG A 525 10.58 41.53 23.14
N LEU A 526 11.40 41.70 22.10
CA LEU A 526 11.01 42.33 20.83
C LEU A 526 10.03 41.48 20.00
N ARG A 527 10.05 40.15 20.16
CA ARG A 527 9.05 39.15 19.68
C ARG A 527 8.75 39.11 18.17
N THR A 528 9.15 40.10 17.37
CA THR A 528 8.87 40.24 15.94
C THR A 528 10.13 40.66 15.19
N ILE A 529 10.24 40.27 13.91
CA ILE A 529 11.41 40.62 13.11
C ILE A 529 11.52 42.13 12.88
N LYS A 530 10.37 42.81 12.67
CA LYS A 530 10.31 44.26 12.48
C LYS A 530 10.84 45.02 13.70
N ALA A 531 10.46 44.60 14.91
CA ALA A 531 10.94 45.23 16.14
C ALA A 531 12.44 44.97 16.39
N ILE A 532 12.95 43.80 15.98
CA ILE A 532 14.38 43.49 16.06
C ILE A 532 15.17 44.33 15.08
N THR A 533 14.68 44.49 13.84
CA THR A 533 15.32 45.36 12.85
C THR A 533 15.34 46.81 13.32
N ALA A 534 14.23 47.36 13.81
CA ALA A 534 14.18 48.73 14.32
C ALA A 534 15.15 48.96 15.50
N ALA A 535 15.21 48.02 16.45
CA ALA A 535 16.13 48.12 17.58
C ALA A 535 17.61 47.99 17.18
N LEU A 536 17.90 47.31 16.06
CA LEU A 536 19.24 47.24 15.50
C LEU A 536 19.62 48.55 14.80
N GLU A 537 18.68 49.15 14.08
CA GLU A 537 18.86 50.46 13.41
C GLU A 537 19.09 51.58 14.44
N GLU A 538 18.29 51.63 15.52
CA GLU A 538 18.48 52.58 16.63
C GLU A 538 19.85 52.44 17.31
N LEU A 539 20.43 51.25 17.32
CA LEU A 539 21.74 50.96 17.92
C LEU A 539 22.90 51.26 16.98
N GLU A 540 22.64 51.48 15.69
CA GLU A 540 23.63 51.91 14.69
C GLU A 540 23.62 53.43 14.49
N GLU A 541 22.50 54.11 14.81
CA GLU A 541 22.35 55.56 14.75
C GLU A 541 22.81 56.30 16.03
N GLY A 542 23.03 55.57 17.14
CA GLY A 542 23.54 56.10 18.41
C GLY A 542 24.92 55.56 18.76
#